data_AF-A0A2K9E3G7-F1
#
_entry.id   AF-A0A2K9E3G7-F1
#
_cell.length_a   1.000
_cell.length_b   1.000
_cell.length_c   1.000
_cell.angle_alpha   90.00
_cell.angle_beta   90.00
_cell.angle_gamma   90.00
#
_symmetry.space_group_name_H-M   'P 1'
#
loop_
_entity.id
_entity.type
_entity.pdbx_description
1 polymer ?
#
loop_
_entity_poly.entity_id
_entity_poly.type
_entity_poly.pdbx_seq_one_letter_code
_entity_poly.pdbx_strand_id
1 'polypeptide(L)'
;MNRIGIVYEMEEKKALVLTPDGEFVVVKRQNHMLKGQQVTFDNKDIYREKKWINKYTAIASAAAAVFIAVFLLLGSFNFNDAYCFISIDINPGFEFSLDSGYRIIEAKAINNDAKILLDSIETDKKLMEDVFLDLIKKSIDFGFINPEKNDVVLVSAALNEKDSGAKRNEDEEKISEFINSMNDLMDGFNEEFNISLKTLKVTAREREEALNNNISMGKYSLYLKIKEMKRDIKIEDVEKMSVSELVGILDYRAKDEEKMETAEQEGTLQPEREPDAVRTPEQVVTPEVKTPDPVTTHEPEVPPHVSGTPKLPVSQVPDGETEATIEPSPATGSINIPTTPSIQDAASTPDSKYAAKNTLKIQYFCEDSNIEPQTIDYSFRILNTGDSVINLSDVKVRYYFKDDANVPLNLFVYFFSHGSESEIQGEFYDLKGRKSADKYLELRFMTGKIEPGEFVYVQGAFHREDWSRFNQRDDYSFNANANSYVDWERMTAYISDVLVWGIEPD
;
A
#
# COMPACT_ATOMS: atom_id res chain seq x y z
N MET A 1 -71.95 38.05 36.13
CA MET A 1 -73.20 38.37 35.41
C MET A 1 -73.61 37.14 34.64
N ASN A 2 -74.90 36.85 34.55
CA ASN A 2 -75.39 35.74 33.74
C ASN A 2 -75.53 36.24 32.30
N ARG A 3 -74.99 35.48 31.34
CA ARG A 3 -75.17 35.70 29.91
C ARG A 3 -76.30 34.82 29.40
N ILE A 4 -76.92 35.24 28.30
CA ILE A 4 -77.97 34.49 27.60
C ILE A 4 -77.47 34.22 26.18
N GLY A 5 -77.84 33.08 25.61
CA GLY A 5 -77.61 32.77 24.20
C GLY A 5 -78.40 31.55 23.74
N ILE A 6 -78.37 31.27 22.45
CA ILE A 6 -79.04 30.12 21.84
C ILE A 6 -78.01 29.00 21.63
N VAL A 7 -78.34 27.77 22.04
CA VAL A 7 -77.53 26.58 21.77
C VAL A 7 -77.48 26.33 20.26
N TYR A 8 -76.39 26.73 19.63
CA TYR A 8 -76.13 26.55 18.21
C TYR A 8 -75.75 25.11 17.89
N GLU A 9 -74.93 24.47 18.74
CA GLU A 9 -74.45 23.10 18.53
C GLU A 9 -74.16 22.37 19.86
N MET A 10 -74.14 21.03 19.83
CA MET A 10 -74.07 20.15 20.99
C MET A 10 -73.14 18.97 20.73
N GLU A 11 -72.09 18.84 21.53
CA GLU A 11 -71.19 17.68 21.58
C GLU A 11 -71.44 16.87 22.87
N GLU A 12 -70.68 15.80 23.14
CA GLU A 12 -70.88 14.99 24.35
C GLU A 12 -70.79 15.78 25.66
N LYS A 13 -69.78 16.66 25.78
CA LYS A 13 -69.35 17.28 27.05
C LYS A 13 -69.43 18.81 27.03
N LYS A 14 -69.67 19.40 25.85
CA LYS A 14 -69.75 20.85 25.62
C LYS A 14 -70.89 21.19 24.66
N ALA A 15 -71.37 22.41 24.75
CA ALA A 15 -72.34 23.01 23.83
C ALA A 15 -71.78 24.35 23.33
N LEU A 16 -72.04 24.68 22.07
CA LEU A 16 -71.70 25.97 21.48
C LEU A 16 -72.93 26.86 21.55
N VAL A 17 -72.80 28.03 22.19
CA VAL A 17 -73.89 28.96 22.45
C VAL A 17 -73.62 30.29 21.77
N LEU A 18 -74.53 30.75 20.92
CA LEU A 18 -74.46 32.05 20.24
C LEU A 18 -75.19 33.10 21.09
N THR A 19 -74.50 34.16 21.52
CA THR A 19 -75.10 35.26 22.29
C THR A 19 -75.80 36.27 21.37
N PRO A 20 -76.71 37.12 21.88
CA PRO A 20 -77.29 38.23 21.12
C PRO A 20 -76.26 39.20 20.52
N ASP A 21 -75.07 39.26 21.12
CA ASP A 21 -73.94 40.10 20.69
C ASP A 21 -73.19 39.51 19.48
N GLY A 22 -73.55 38.30 19.02
CA GLY A 22 -72.89 37.57 17.95
C GLY A 22 -71.70 36.70 18.38
N GLU A 23 -71.40 36.61 19.69
CA GLU A 23 -70.29 35.78 20.18
C GLU A 23 -70.69 34.30 20.26
N PHE A 24 -69.83 33.42 19.75
CA PHE A 24 -69.90 31.98 19.99
C PHE A 24 -69.11 31.62 21.26
N VAL A 25 -69.80 31.16 22.30
CA VAL A 25 -69.22 30.75 23.58
C VAL A 25 -69.39 29.25 23.79
N VAL A 26 -68.29 28.55 24.07
CA VAL A 26 -68.34 27.13 24.45
C VAL A 26 -68.65 27.00 25.94
N VAL A 27 -69.73 26.31 26.28
CA VAL A 27 -70.13 26.00 27.67
C VAL A 27 -70.11 24.49 27.93
N LYS A 28 -70.02 24.09 29.19
CA LYS A 28 -70.23 22.70 29.62
C LYS A 28 -71.66 22.28 29.29
N ARG A 29 -71.83 21.13 28.65
CA ARG A 29 -73.17 20.60 28.34
C ARG A 29 -73.89 20.22 29.65
N GLN A 30 -75.13 20.64 29.77
CA GLN A 30 -76.04 20.23 30.86
C GLN A 30 -77.14 19.33 30.28
N ASN A 31 -77.62 18.35 31.05
CA ASN A 31 -78.48 17.26 30.54
C ASN A 31 -79.83 17.74 29.95
N HIS A 32 -80.28 18.95 30.29
CA HIS A 32 -81.54 19.53 29.83
C HIS A 32 -81.39 20.50 28.64
N MET A 33 -80.18 20.63 28.07
CA MET A 33 -79.93 21.47 26.90
C MET A 33 -80.33 20.77 25.60
N LEU A 34 -80.93 21.52 24.67
CA LEU A 34 -81.33 21.10 23.32
C LEU A 34 -80.84 22.11 22.27
N LYS A 35 -80.57 21.65 21.04
CA LYS A 35 -80.20 22.54 19.91
C LYS A 35 -81.34 23.51 19.62
N GLY A 36 -81.04 24.80 19.45
CA GLY A 36 -82.01 25.88 19.28
C GLY A 36 -82.64 26.41 20.58
N GLN A 37 -82.33 25.84 21.75
CA GLN A 37 -82.83 26.34 23.03
C GLN A 37 -82.09 27.60 23.46
N GLN A 38 -82.82 28.61 23.96
CA GLN A 38 -82.23 29.73 24.69
C GLN A 38 -81.83 29.29 26.11
N VAL A 39 -80.56 29.44 26.45
CA VAL A 39 -79.97 29.07 27.74
C VAL A 39 -79.35 30.27 28.43
N THR A 40 -79.22 30.18 29.76
CA THR A 40 -78.55 31.17 30.61
C THR A 40 -77.32 30.53 31.25
N PHE A 41 -76.17 31.19 31.24
CA PHE A 41 -74.89 30.64 31.69
C PHE A 41 -74.00 31.72 32.36
N ASP A 42 -73.08 31.32 33.24
CA ASP A 42 -72.08 32.21 33.85
C ASP A 42 -70.62 31.84 33.49
N ASN A 43 -69.65 32.63 33.96
CA ASN A 43 -68.22 32.43 33.65
C ASN A 43 -67.64 31.08 34.13
N LYS A 44 -68.34 30.34 34.99
CA LYS A 44 -67.99 28.99 35.47
C LYS A 44 -68.54 27.91 34.54
N ASP A 45 -69.61 28.18 33.82
CA ASP A 45 -70.18 27.26 32.81
C ASP A 45 -69.31 27.19 31.56
N ILE A 46 -68.60 28.28 31.23
CA ILE A 46 -67.66 28.35 30.10
C ILE A 46 -66.66 27.19 30.18
N TYR A 47 -66.59 26.42 29.09
CA TYR A 47 -65.69 25.28 28.96
C TYR A 47 -64.28 25.77 28.66
N ARG A 48 -63.37 25.61 29.63
CA ARG A 48 -61.93 25.89 29.46
C ARG A 48 -61.17 24.57 29.40
N GLU A 49 -60.47 24.33 28.30
CA GLU A 49 -59.60 23.17 28.19
C GLU A 49 -58.45 23.25 29.20
N LYS A 50 -58.36 22.23 30.05
CA LYS A 50 -57.33 22.12 31.06
C LYS A 50 -56.06 21.56 30.40
N LYS A 51 -55.25 22.44 29.79
CA LYS A 51 -53.97 22.07 29.15
C LYS A 51 -53.18 21.12 30.06
N TRP A 52 -53.03 19.88 29.62
CA TRP A 52 -52.56 18.79 30.48
C TRP A 52 -51.03 18.74 30.46
N ILE A 53 -50.41 19.65 31.22
CA ILE A 53 -48.97 19.67 31.44
C ILE A 53 -48.62 18.48 32.34
N ASN A 54 -48.46 17.32 31.71
CA ASN A 54 -48.13 16.06 32.38
C ASN A 54 -46.77 16.19 33.06
N LYS A 55 -46.72 16.17 34.40
CA LYS A 55 -45.46 16.30 35.17
C LYS A 55 -44.37 15.30 34.74
N TYR A 56 -44.78 14.17 34.18
CA TYR A 56 -43.91 13.15 33.62
C TYR A 56 -43.15 13.57 32.36
N THR A 57 -43.58 14.59 31.59
CA THR A 57 -42.79 15.05 30.43
C THR A 57 -41.48 15.69 30.88
N ALA A 58 -41.49 16.53 31.92
CA ALA A 58 -40.26 17.10 32.47
C ALA A 58 -39.30 16.02 33.00
N ILE A 59 -39.84 14.97 33.63
CA ILE A 59 -39.06 13.82 34.13
C ILE A 59 -38.49 12.99 32.97
N ALA A 60 -39.31 12.69 31.95
CA ALA A 60 -38.88 11.95 30.76
C ALA A 60 -37.85 12.75 29.93
N SER A 61 -38.02 14.06 29.78
CA SER A 61 -37.04 14.94 29.14
C SER A 61 -35.73 15.02 29.93
N ALA A 62 -35.78 15.07 31.27
CA ALA A 62 -34.58 15.02 32.09
C ALA A 62 -33.87 13.65 31.98
N ALA A 63 -34.61 12.54 32.03
CA ALA A 63 -34.06 11.20 31.85
C ALA A 63 -33.45 11.00 30.45
N ALA A 64 -34.14 11.47 29.40
CA ALA A 64 -33.62 11.45 28.02
C ALA A 64 -32.40 12.35 27.85
N ALA A 65 -32.39 13.55 28.45
CA ALA A 65 -31.22 14.44 28.42
C ALA A 65 -30.01 13.84 29.16
N VAL A 66 -30.23 13.16 30.29
CA VAL A 66 -29.16 12.40 30.98
C VAL A 66 -28.71 11.20 30.14
N PHE A 67 -29.62 10.46 29.50
CA PHE A 67 -29.25 9.33 28.65
C PHE A 67 -28.48 9.78 27.40
N ILE A 68 -28.88 10.90 26.79
CA ILE A 68 -28.15 11.54 25.68
C ILE A 68 -26.80 12.09 26.16
N ALA A 69 -26.72 12.73 27.33
CA ALA A 69 -25.46 13.22 27.88
C ALA A 69 -24.50 12.07 28.22
N VAL A 70 -25.01 10.96 28.77
CA VAL A 70 -24.22 9.74 29.02
C VAL A 70 -23.81 9.08 27.71
N PHE A 71 -24.68 9.01 26.70
CA PHE A 71 -24.35 8.47 25.37
C PHE A 71 -23.32 9.35 24.64
N LEU A 72 -23.40 10.68 24.77
CA LEU A 72 -22.41 11.61 24.24
C LEU A 72 -21.08 11.55 25.00
N LEU A 73 -21.10 11.38 26.33
CA LEU A 73 -19.88 11.20 27.13
C LEU A 73 -19.20 9.85 26.84
N LEU A 74 -19.98 8.76 26.71
CA LEU A 74 -19.49 7.45 26.29
C LEU A 74 -18.98 7.48 24.84
N GLY A 75 -19.70 8.14 23.93
CA GLY A 75 -19.25 8.39 22.55
C GLY A 75 -18.15 9.46 22.41
N SER A 76 -17.74 10.10 23.51
CA SER A 76 -16.56 10.97 23.60
C SER A 76 -15.36 10.26 24.23
N PHE A 77 -15.54 9.06 24.80
CA PHE A 77 -14.44 8.17 25.15
C PHE A 77 -13.93 7.44 23.90
N ASN A 78 -13.45 8.22 22.94
CA ASN A 78 -12.66 7.74 21.81
C ASN A 78 -11.28 7.28 22.31
N PHE A 79 -11.22 6.08 22.90
CA PHE A 79 -9.96 5.44 23.28
C PHE A 79 -9.27 4.72 22.10
N ASN A 80 -9.87 4.73 20.91
CA ASN A 80 -9.35 4.12 19.69
C ASN A 80 -8.70 5.16 18.76
N ASP A 81 -7.80 5.99 19.30
CA ASP A 81 -6.80 6.66 18.48
C ASP A 81 -5.66 5.69 18.22
N ALA A 82 -5.90 4.78 17.28
CA ALA A 82 -4.88 3.88 16.75
C ALA A 82 -3.69 4.68 16.22
N TYR A 83 -2.49 4.21 16.50
CA TYR A 83 -1.24 4.79 16.05
C TYR A 83 -0.95 4.37 14.60
N CYS A 84 -1.06 3.07 14.33
CA CYS A 84 -0.87 2.48 13.01
C CYS A 84 -1.85 1.34 12.75
N PHE A 85 -1.89 0.92 11.49
CA PHE A 85 -2.64 -0.24 11.01
C PHE A 85 -1.67 -1.22 10.38
N ILE A 86 -1.83 -2.52 10.67
CA ILE A 86 -1.06 -3.61 10.08
C ILE A 86 -2.00 -4.52 9.31
N SER A 87 -1.66 -4.84 8.06
CA SER A 87 -2.30 -5.87 7.24
C SER A 87 -1.39 -7.07 7.18
N ILE A 88 -1.95 -8.27 7.31
CA ILE A 88 -1.20 -9.52 7.20
C ILE A 88 -1.93 -10.38 6.17
N ASP A 89 -1.26 -10.65 5.07
CA ASP A 89 -1.80 -11.27 3.86
C ASP A 89 -1.06 -12.60 3.62
N ILE A 90 -1.69 -13.68 4.06
CA ILE A 90 -1.24 -15.07 3.91
C ILE A 90 -2.07 -15.78 2.82
N ASN A 91 -3.30 -15.31 2.61
CA ASN A 91 -4.47 -16.11 2.21
C ASN A 91 -4.84 -17.13 3.30
N PRO A 92 -5.50 -16.73 4.40
CA PRO A 92 -6.33 -15.51 4.59
C PRO A 92 -5.63 -14.14 4.77
N GLY A 93 -6.44 -13.08 4.79
CA GLY A 93 -6.02 -11.69 5.00
C GLY A 93 -6.63 -11.03 6.24
N PHE A 94 -5.82 -10.31 7.00
CA PHE A 94 -6.15 -9.75 8.33
C PHE A 94 -5.79 -8.27 8.41
N GLU A 95 -6.56 -7.49 9.17
CA GLU A 95 -6.24 -6.09 9.51
C GLU A 95 -6.25 -5.89 11.03
N PHE A 96 -5.23 -5.21 11.56
CA PHE A 96 -5.08 -4.89 12.98
C PHE A 96 -4.89 -3.38 13.18
N SER A 97 -5.62 -2.78 14.11
CA SER A 97 -5.42 -1.40 14.58
C SER A 97 -4.59 -1.45 15.87
N LEU A 98 -3.44 -0.78 15.92
CA LEU A 98 -2.51 -0.83 17.06
C LEU A 98 -2.45 0.49 17.84
N ASP A 99 -2.13 0.43 19.13
CA ASP A 99 -1.71 1.61 19.91
C ASP A 99 -0.21 1.94 19.68
N SER A 100 0.26 3.04 20.28
CA SER A 100 1.67 3.48 20.17
C SER A 100 2.66 2.65 20.99
N GLY A 101 2.20 1.57 21.65
CA GLY A 101 3.00 0.50 22.23
C GLY A 101 2.85 -0.82 21.46
N TYR A 102 2.38 -0.77 20.21
CA TYR A 102 2.12 -1.89 19.31
C TYR A 102 1.16 -2.95 19.87
N ARG A 103 0.22 -2.54 20.73
CA ARG A 103 -0.84 -3.41 21.26
C ARG A 103 -2.08 -3.33 20.40
N ILE A 104 -2.72 -4.48 20.17
CA ILE A 104 -3.93 -4.55 19.35
C ILE A 104 -5.11 -3.92 20.10
N ILE A 105 -5.65 -2.86 19.49
CA ILE A 105 -6.92 -2.20 19.86
C ILE A 105 -8.09 -2.92 19.18
N GLU A 106 -7.91 -3.34 17.93
CA GLU A 106 -8.94 -3.97 17.11
C GLU A 106 -8.29 -4.97 16.14
N ALA A 107 -8.90 -6.14 15.95
CA ALA A 107 -8.51 -7.14 14.97
C ALA A 107 -9.71 -7.46 14.06
N LYS A 108 -9.50 -7.44 12.75
CA LYS A 108 -10.55 -7.52 11.73
C LYS A 108 -10.18 -8.53 10.66
N ALA A 109 -11.12 -9.45 10.41
CA ALA A 109 -11.05 -10.38 9.30
C ALA A 109 -11.37 -9.66 7.99
N ILE A 110 -10.53 -9.81 6.96
CA ILE A 110 -10.81 -9.25 5.63
C ILE A 110 -11.65 -10.24 4.80
N ASN A 111 -11.44 -11.55 5.00
CA ASN A 111 -12.25 -12.61 4.38
C ASN A 111 -12.79 -13.64 5.42
N ASN A 112 -13.59 -14.61 4.98
CA ASN A 112 -14.23 -15.58 5.88
C ASN A 112 -13.21 -16.49 6.59
N ASP A 113 -12.16 -16.89 5.90
CA ASP A 113 -11.12 -17.77 6.45
C ASP A 113 -10.29 -17.05 7.52
N ALA A 114 -10.04 -15.75 7.34
CA ALA A 114 -9.44 -14.89 8.35
C ALA A 114 -10.29 -14.84 9.62
N LYS A 115 -11.61 -14.86 9.48
CA LYS A 115 -12.51 -14.88 10.65
C LYS A 115 -12.37 -16.18 11.44
N ILE A 116 -12.30 -17.33 10.76
CA ILE A 116 -12.11 -18.63 11.42
C ILE A 116 -10.81 -18.64 12.24
N LEU A 117 -9.74 -18.04 11.72
CA LEU A 117 -8.46 -17.92 12.43
C LEU A 117 -8.51 -16.90 13.57
N LEU A 118 -9.06 -15.70 13.38
CA LEU A 118 -9.18 -14.70 14.46
C LEU A 118 -10.09 -15.18 15.60
N ASP A 119 -11.20 -15.87 15.31
CA ASP A 119 -12.08 -16.47 16.33
C ASP A 119 -11.34 -17.56 17.16
N SER A 120 -10.14 -17.99 16.75
CA SER A 120 -9.27 -18.94 17.47
C SER A 120 -8.08 -18.30 18.22
N ILE A 121 -7.85 -16.99 18.07
CA ILE A 121 -6.70 -16.27 18.64
C ILE A 121 -7.18 -15.13 19.55
N GLU A 122 -6.73 -15.12 20.81
CA GLU A 122 -7.00 -14.02 21.74
C GLU A 122 -6.09 -12.82 21.40
N THR A 123 -6.67 -11.70 20.97
CA THR A 123 -5.93 -10.52 20.47
C THR A 123 -5.96 -9.28 21.39
N ASP A 124 -6.99 -9.10 22.22
CA ASP A 124 -7.23 -7.86 22.99
C ASP A 124 -5.99 -7.43 23.82
N LYS A 125 -5.43 -6.25 23.49
CA LYS A 125 -4.29 -5.60 24.17
C LYS A 125 -2.97 -6.40 24.20
N LYS A 126 -2.88 -7.52 23.48
CA LYS A 126 -1.59 -8.21 23.24
C LYS A 126 -0.71 -7.42 22.29
N LEU A 127 0.60 -7.66 22.34
CA LEU A 127 1.53 -7.11 21.36
C LEU A 127 1.29 -7.77 20.01
N MET A 128 1.48 -7.01 18.93
CA MET A 128 1.31 -7.52 17.57
C MET A 128 2.33 -8.64 17.25
N GLU A 129 3.55 -8.58 17.80
CA GLU A 129 4.59 -9.61 17.65
C GLU A 129 4.15 -10.98 18.21
N ASP A 130 3.60 -11.02 19.44
CA ASP A 130 3.04 -12.23 20.06
C ASP A 130 1.95 -12.84 19.18
N VAL A 131 0.99 -11.99 18.75
CA VAL A 131 -0.17 -12.41 17.96
C VAL A 131 0.20 -12.80 16.54
N PHE A 132 1.23 -12.21 15.95
CA PHE A 132 1.74 -12.58 14.64
C PHE A 132 2.34 -13.99 14.65
N LEU A 133 3.16 -14.33 15.65
CA LEU A 133 3.68 -15.70 15.77
C LEU A 133 2.57 -16.73 16.02
N ASP A 134 1.56 -16.41 16.83
CA ASP A 134 0.39 -17.28 17.00
C ASP A 134 -0.44 -17.39 15.70
N LEU A 135 -0.55 -16.32 14.92
CA LEU A 135 -1.23 -16.29 13.62
C LEU A 135 -0.53 -17.14 12.57
N ILE A 136 0.80 -17.08 12.48
CA ILE A 136 1.60 -17.92 11.57
C ILE A 136 1.46 -19.39 11.96
N LYS A 137 1.65 -19.74 13.24
CA LYS A 137 1.48 -21.12 13.74
C LYS A 137 0.07 -21.65 13.45
N LYS A 138 -0.96 -20.85 13.69
CA LYS A 138 -2.36 -21.23 13.40
C LYS A 138 -2.64 -21.33 11.91
N SER A 139 -1.99 -20.52 11.07
CA SER A 139 -2.08 -20.64 9.61
C SER A 139 -1.41 -21.93 9.10
N ILE A 140 -0.36 -22.43 9.77
CA ILE A 140 0.20 -23.77 9.51
C ILE A 140 -0.74 -24.86 10.03
N ASP A 141 -1.24 -24.78 11.28
CA ASP A 141 -2.17 -25.77 11.87
C ASP A 141 -3.42 -26.01 11.02
N PHE A 142 -3.96 -24.95 10.40
CA PHE A 142 -5.15 -24.99 9.55
C PHE A 142 -4.83 -25.27 8.06
N GLY A 143 -3.55 -25.37 7.69
CA GLY A 143 -3.12 -25.70 6.32
C GLY A 143 -3.16 -24.56 5.30
N PHE A 144 -3.21 -23.31 5.76
CA PHE A 144 -3.12 -22.11 4.91
C PHE A 144 -1.67 -21.76 4.52
N ILE A 145 -0.69 -22.11 5.38
CA ILE A 145 0.74 -22.09 5.05
C ILE A 145 1.22 -23.52 4.91
N ASN A 146 1.92 -23.83 3.81
CA ASN A 146 2.59 -25.11 3.60
C ASN A 146 4.10 -24.95 3.83
N PRO A 147 4.65 -25.44 4.96
CA PRO A 147 6.06 -25.22 5.31
C PRO A 147 7.06 -25.98 4.43
N GLU A 148 6.60 -26.92 3.58
CA GLU A 148 7.43 -27.59 2.57
C GLU A 148 7.56 -26.74 1.27
N LYS A 149 7.01 -25.53 1.26
CA LYS A 149 7.04 -24.58 0.14
C LYS A 149 7.49 -23.20 0.60
N ASN A 150 8.06 -22.44 -0.33
CA ASN A 150 8.31 -21.00 -0.18
C ASN A 150 7.00 -20.21 -0.27
N ASP A 151 6.05 -20.45 0.63
CA ASP A 151 4.79 -19.70 0.68
C ASP A 151 5.08 -18.26 1.17
N VAL A 152 4.47 -17.28 0.50
CA VAL A 152 4.75 -15.85 0.72
C VAL A 152 3.74 -15.25 1.68
N VAL A 153 4.22 -14.71 2.80
CA VAL A 153 3.45 -13.89 3.72
C VAL A 153 3.76 -12.42 3.44
N LEU A 154 2.75 -11.61 3.18
CA LEU A 154 2.90 -10.17 3.04
C LEU A 154 2.44 -9.47 4.32
N VAL A 155 3.34 -8.76 4.99
CA VAL A 155 3.00 -7.80 6.05
C VAL A 155 3.01 -6.40 5.44
N SER A 156 1.99 -5.60 5.71
CA SER A 156 1.93 -4.20 5.28
C SER A 156 1.54 -3.29 6.42
N ALA A 157 2.06 -2.06 6.43
CA ALA A 157 1.85 -1.11 7.53
C ALA A 157 1.51 0.29 7.02
N ALA A 158 0.56 0.96 7.70
CA ALA A 158 0.15 2.33 7.41
C ALA A 158 -0.01 3.14 8.70
N LEU A 159 0.44 4.40 8.71
CA LEU A 159 0.17 5.35 9.80
C LEU A 159 -1.30 5.76 9.84
N ASN A 160 -1.76 6.15 11.02
CA ASN A 160 -3.02 6.87 11.17
C ASN A 160 -2.79 8.39 11.09
N GLU A 161 -3.04 8.99 9.92
CA GLU A 161 -2.76 10.42 9.62
C GLU A 161 -3.66 11.45 10.36
N LYS A 162 -4.25 11.09 11.51
CA LYS A 162 -5.06 12.01 12.34
C LYS A 162 -4.26 13.19 12.89
N ASP A 163 -2.97 13.01 13.19
CA ASP A 163 -2.16 14.05 13.86
C ASP A 163 -1.25 14.79 12.85
N SER A 164 -1.69 15.96 12.41
CA SER A 164 -1.00 16.80 11.43
C SER A 164 0.12 17.63 12.10
N GLY A 165 1.21 16.96 12.50
CA GLY A 165 2.28 17.57 13.30
C GLY A 165 3.71 17.07 13.00
N ALA A 166 4.69 17.80 13.53
CA ALA A 166 6.13 17.62 13.29
C ALA A 166 6.76 16.36 13.95
N LYS A 167 5.96 15.33 14.20
CA LYS A 167 6.40 14.00 14.69
C LYS A 167 6.37 12.91 13.61
N ARG A 168 5.69 13.16 12.48
CA ARG A 168 5.43 12.16 11.44
C ARG A 168 6.66 11.34 11.07
N ASN A 169 7.82 11.97 10.87
CA ASN A 169 9.06 11.27 10.48
C ASN A 169 9.58 10.36 11.61
N GLU A 170 9.50 10.79 12.87
CA GLU A 170 9.81 9.99 14.08
C GLU A 170 8.86 8.77 14.19
N ASP A 171 7.61 8.93 13.77
CA ASP A 171 6.59 7.88 13.83
C ASP A 171 6.65 6.92 12.62
N GLU A 172 7.11 7.39 11.46
CA GLU A 172 7.43 6.57 10.28
C GLU A 172 8.74 5.76 10.43
N GLU A 173 9.73 6.32 11.15
CA GLU A 173 10.97 5.61 11.53
C GLU A 173 10.64 4.44 12.46
N LYS A 174 9.90 4.67 13.56
CA LYS A 174 9.44 3.61 14.49
C LYS A 174 8.64 2.50 13.83
N ILE A 175 7.87 2.81 12.79
CA ILE A 175 7.10 1.80 12.05
C ILE A 175 8.03 0.99 11.15
N SER A 176 9.05 1.61 10.55
CA SER A 176 10.12 0.88 9.86
C SER A 176 10.89 -0.04 10.82
N GLU A 177 11.21 0.43 12.03
CA GLU A 177 11.79 -0.40 13.10
C GLU A 177 10.88 -1.59 13.46
N PHE A 178 9.58 -1.36 13.64
CA PHE A 178 8.60 -2.42 13.96
C PHE A 178 8.37 -3.42 12.82
N ILE A 179 8.41 -2.97 11.56
CA ILE A 179 8.39 -3.87 10.39
C ILE A 179 9.66 -4.73 10.38
N ASN A 180 10.81 -4.17 10.74
CA ASN A 180 12.07 -4.90 10.80
C ASN A 180 12.11 -5.88 11.98
N SER A 181 11.55 -5.55 13.16
CA SER A 181 11.45 -6.52 14.26
C SER A 181 10.57 -7.72 13.88
N MET A 182 9.53 -7.52 13.06
CA MET A 182 8.72 -8.61 12.50
C MET A 182 9.48 -9.48 11.49
N ASN A 183 10.48 -8.93 10.79
CA ASN A 183 11.42 -9.71 9.96
C ASN A 183 12.39 -10.52 10.85
N ASP A 184 13.07 -9.88 11.81
CA ASP A 184 13.98 -10.54 12.75
C ASP A 184 13.28 -11.69 13.52
N LEU A 185 12.01 -11.48 13.88
CA LEU A 185 11.15 -12.45 14.57
C LEU A 185 10.78 -13.65 13.67
N MET A 186 10.67 -13.45 12.35
CA MET A 186 10.49 -14.54 11.40
C MET A 186 11.80 -15.26 11.08
N ASP A 187 12.93 -14.57 10.98
CA ASP A 187 14.23 -15.23 10.76
C ASP A 187 14.57 -16.18 11.92
N GLY A 188 14.27 -15.79 13.17
CA GLY A 188 14.36 -16.65 14.35
C GLY A 188 13.32 -17.79 14.42
N PHE A 189 12.34 -17.82 13.51
CA PHE A 189 11.30 -18.87 13.39
C PHE A 189 11.49 -19.74 12.13
N ASN A 190 12.17 -19.22 11.10
CA ASN A 190 12.45 -19.89 9.83
C ASN A 190 13.53 -21.00 9.92
N GLU A 191 14.16 -21.21 11.08
CA GLU A 191 14.98 -22.42 11.31
C GLU A 191 14.14 -23.71 11.27
N GLU A 192 12.81 -23.63 11.46
CA GLU A 192 11.88 -24.77 11.45
C GLU A 192 10.92 -24.77 10.23
N PHE A 193 10.71 -23.63 9.56
CA PHE A 193 9.71 -23.47 8.49
C PHE A 193 10.23 -22.61 7.32
N ASN A 194 9.80 -22.89 6.08
CA ASN A 194 10.33 -22.27 4.86
C ASN A 194 9.51 -21.05 4.38
N ILE A 195 9.23 -20.08 5.26
CA ILE A 195 8.27 -18.99 4.98
C ILE A 195 8.97 -17.76 4.39
N SER A 196 8.48 -17.24 3.26
CA SER A 196 9.00 -16.00 2.67
C SER A 196 8.18 -14.81 3.17
N LEU A 197 8.70 -14.10 4.17
CA LEU A 197 8.11 -12.81 4.58
C LEU A 197 8.51 -11.72 3.56
N LYS A 198 7.52 -10.96 3.08
CA LYS A 198 7.72 -9.69 2.36
C LYS A 198 7.01 -8.57 3.11
N THR A 199 7.63 -7.39 3.16
CA THR A 199 7.13 -6.24 3.92
C THR A 199 6.85 -5.03 3.03
N LEU A 200 5.80 -4.27 3.34
CA LEU A 200 5.41 -3.06 2.58
C LEU A 200 4.96 -1.91 3.50
N LYS A 201 5.61 -0.75 3.39
CA LYS A 201 5.06 0.52 3.88
C LYS A 201 3.98 0.99 2.89
N VAL A 202 2.83 1.40 3.41
CA VAL A 202 1.63 1.77 2.63
C VAL A 202 1.07 3.08 3.17
N THR A 203 0.63 3.98 2.28
CA THR A 203 0.06 5.26 2.69
C THR A 203 -1.34 5.09 3.30
N ALA A 204 -1.75 6.01 4.19
CA ALA A 204 -3.11 5.99 4.74
C ALA A 204 -4.19 6.11 3.64
N ARG A 205 -3.87 6.79 2.53
CA ARG A 205 -4.73 6.87 1.36
C ARG A 205 -4.87 5.53 0.63
N GLU A 206 -3.78 4.82 0.36
CA GLU A 206 -3.85 3.46 -0.22
C GLU A 206 -4.67 2.52 0.67
N ARG A 207 -4.55 2.65 2.00
CA ARG A 207 -5.40 1.92 2.94
C ARG A 207 -6.88 2.30 2.83
N GLU A 208 -7.22 3.59 2.76
CA GLU A 208 -8.60 4.05 2.60
C GLU A 208 -9.22 3.53 1.28
N GLU A 209 -8.48 3.61 0.18
CA GLU A 209 -8.92 3.10 -1.12
C GLU A 209 -9.04 1.56 -1.11
N ALA A 210 -8.14 0.84 -0.44
CA ALA A 210 -8.22 -0.63 -0.26
C ALA A 210 -9.50 -1.04 0.48
N LEU A 211 -9.81 -0.34 1.59
CA LEU A 211 -11.03 -0.53 2.38
C LEU A 211 -12.29 -0.26 1.55
N ASN A 212 -12.31 0.81 0.74
CA ASN A 212 -13.41 1.13 -0.16
C ASN A 212 -13.66 0.05 -1.22
N ASN A 213 -12.64 -0.73 -1.57
CA ASN A 213 -12.70 -1.83 -2.55
C ASN A 213 -12.75 -3.23 -1.91
N ASN A 214 -12.87 -3.34 -0.58
CA ASN A 214 -12.91 -4.59 0.20
C ASN A 214 -11.69 -5.52 0.02
N ILE A 215 -10.52 -4.99 -0.35
CA ILE A 215 -9.26 -5.74 -0.37
C ILE A 215 -8.30 -5.24 0.71
N SER A 216 -7.29 -6.03 1.04
CA SER A 216 -6.22 -5.64 1.95
C SER A 216 -5.35 -4.54 1.35
N MET A 217 -4.79 -3.68 2.20
CA MET A 217 -3.94 -2.59 1.75
C MET A 217 -2.62 -3.08 1.13
N GLY A 218 -2.13 -4.26 1.54
CA GLY A 218 -1.01 -4.93 0.89
C GLY A 218 -1.32 -5.33 -0.56
N LYS A 219 -2.43 -6.06 -0.78
CA LYS A 219 -2.90 -6.39 -2.13
C LYS A 219 -3.24 -5.15 -2.97
N TYR A 220 -3.77 -4.09 -2.36
CA TYR A 220 -4.06 -2.83 -3.06
C TYR A 220 -2.78 -2.13 -3.55
N SER A 221 -1.73 -2.05 -2.72
CA SER A 221 -0.45 -1.48 -3.15
C SER A 221 0.21 -2.34 -4.25
N LEU A 222 0.12 -3.68 -4.16
CA LEU A 222 0.54 -4.57 -5.26
C LEU A 222 -0.30 -4.35 -6.55
N TYR A 223 -1.62 -4.16 -6.43
CA TYR A 223 -2.50 -3.83 -7.56
C TYR A 223 -2.12 -2.54 -8.27
N LEU A 224 -1.76 -1.49 -7.52
CA LEU A 224 -1.25 -0.24 -8.12
C LEU A 224 0.04 -0.51 -8.91
N LYS A 225 1.01 -1.21 -8.33
CA LYS A 225 2.28 -1.56 -9.01
C LYS A 225 2.05 -2.40 -10.27
N ILE A 226 1.14 -3.38 -10.26
CA ILE A 226 0.80 -4.18 -11.45
C ILE A 226 0.13 -3.32 -12.54
N LYS A 227 -0.69 -2.33 -12.16
CA LYS A 227 -1.28 -1.38 -13.12
C LYS A 227 -0.27 -0.39 -13.69
N GLU A 228 0.71 0.06 -12.90
CA GLU A 228 1.82 0.88 -13.37
C GLU A 228 2.66 0.15 -14.42
N MET A 229 2.84 -1.17 -14.28
CA MET A 229 3.44 -2.05 -15.31
C MET A 229 2.55 -2.24 -16.58
N LYS A 230 1.50 -1.44 -16.76
CA LYS A 230 0.56 -1.42 -17.89
C LYS A 230 -0.15 -2.76 -18.17
N ARG A 231 -0.26 -3.64 -17.18
CA ARG A 231 -1.15 -4.82 -17.23
C ARG A 231 -2.57 -4.42 -16.85
N ASP A 232 -3.54 -4.67 -17.72
CA ASP A 232 -4.96 -4.51 -17.38
C ASP A 232 -5.41 -5.62 -16.44
N ILE A 233 -5.28 -5.36 -15.14
CA ILE A 233 -5.79 -6.20 -14.06
C ILE A 233 -6.96 -5.51 -13.37
N LYS A 234 -7.98 -6.28 -13.00
CA LYS A 234 -9.15 -5.75 -12.28
C LYS A 234 -8.98 -5.95 -10.78
N ILE A 235 -9.52 -5.03 -9.98
CA ILE A 235 -9.35 -5.08 -8.52
C ILE A 235 -10.09 -6.28 -7.92
N GLU A 236 -11.20 -6.67 -8.54
CA GLU A 236 -11.97 -7.87 -8.24
C GLU A 236 -11.22 -9.17 -8.58
N ASP A 237 -10.24 -9.14 -9.47
CA ASP A 237 -9.39 -10.31 -9.77
C ASP A 237 -8.23 -10.39 -8.76
N VAL A 238 -7.65 -9.25 -8.36
CA VAL A 238 -6.63 -9.17 -7.28
C VAL A 238 -7.15 -9.67 -5.93
N GLU A 239 -8.42 -9.39 -5.59
CA GLU A 239 -9.09 -9.95 -4.41
C GLU A 239 -8.83 -11.46 -4.27
N LYS A 240 -8.94 -12.19 -5.40
CA LYS A 240 -8.91 -13.64 -5.50
C LYS A 240 -7.51 -14.24 -5.68
N MET A 241 -6.57 -13.49 -6.25
CA MET A 241 -5.18 -13.95 -6.42
C MET A 241 -4.47 -14.09 -5.07
N SER A 242 -3.60 -15.10 -4.95
CA SER A 242 -2.67 -15.22 -3.83
C SER A 242 -1.60 -14.13 -3.87
N VAL A 243 -0.95 -13.87 -2.72
CA VAL A 243 0.22 -12.97 -2.66
C VAL A 243 1.33 -13.47 -3.57
N SER A 244 1.60 -14.78 -3.58
CA SER A 244 2.60 -15.41 -4.44
C SER A 244 2.33 -15.21 -5.94
N GLU A 245 1.06 -15.17 -6.37
CA GLU A 245 0.70 -14.86 -7.76
C GLU A 245 0.87 -13.37 -8.09
N LEU A 246 0.48 -12.46 -7.19
CA LEU A 246 0.63 -11.02 -7.38
C LEU A 246 2.11 -10.61 -7.41
N VAL A 247 2.91 -11.14 -6.48
CA VAL A 247 4.37 -11.02 -6.48
C VAL A 247 4.97 -11.69 -7.72
N GLY A 248 4.52 -12.90 -8.06
CA GLY A 248 4.95 -13.61 -9.26
C GLY A 248 4.67 -12.83 -10.56
N ILE A 249 3.60 -12.03 -10.64
CA ILE A 249 3.29 -11.17 -11.78
C ILE A 249 4.31 -10.03 -11.94
N LEU A 250 4.82 -9.48 -10.83
CA LEU A 250 5.93 -8.51 -10.83
C LEU A 250 7.22 -9.23 -11.27
N ASP A 251 7.54 -10.35 -10.62
CA ASP A 251 8.81 -11.09 -10.78
C ASP A 251 8.95 -11.77 -12.17
N TYR A 252 7.85 -12.13 -12.86
CA TYR A 252 7.91 -12.89 -14.13
C TYR A 252 8.58 -12.11 -15.26
N ARG A 253 8.40 -10.78 -15.30
CA ARG A 253 8.82 -9.95 -16.43
C ARG A 253 10.35 -9.99 -16.62
N ALA A 254 11.09 -9.99 -15.52
CA ALA A 254 12.55 -10.08 -15.49
C ALA A 254 13.14 -11.32 -16.19
N LYS A 255 12.34 -12.39 -16.41
CA LYS A 255 12.80 -13.66 -17.03
C LYS A 255 12.28 -13.91 -18.44
N ASP A 256 11.39 -13.07 -18.94
CA ASP A 256 10.96 -13.09 -20.34
C ASP A 256 11.66 -12.00 -21.15
N GLU A 257 12.09 -10.90 -20.52
CA GLU A 257 12.90 -9.87 -21.18
C GLU A 257 14.31 -10.38 -21.51
N GLU A 258 14.99 -11.10 -20.60
CA GLU A 258 16.23 -11.85 -20.88
C GLU A 258 16.12 -12.77 -22.13
N LYS A 259 14.93 -13.36 -22.36
CA LYS A 259 14.69 -14.30 -23.46
C LYS A 259 14.33 -13.62 -24.78
N MET A 260 13.73 -12.43 -24.74
CA MET A 260 13.49 -11.66 -25.96
C MET A 260 14.77 -11.00 -26.46
N GLU A 261 15.60 -10.43 -25.57
CA GLU A 261 16.91 -9.91 -25.96
C GLU A 261 17.82 -10.98 -26.59
N THR A 262 17.90 -12.16 -26.00
CA THR A 262 18.72 -13.26 -26.55
C THR A 262 18.18 -13.80 -27.88
N ALA A 263 16.87 -13.74 -28.12
CA ALA A 263 16.27 -14.12 -29.40
C ALA A 263 16.49 -13.07 -30.50
N GLU A 264 16.49 -11.77 -30.18
CA GLU A 264 16.74 -10.71 -31.17
C GLU A 264 18.24 -10.60 -31.56
N GLN A 265 19.16 -10.94 -30.66
CA GLN A 265 20.61 -10.90 -30.96
C GLN A 265 21.09 -11.97 -31.96
N GLU A 266 20.46 -13.14 -32.06
CA GLU A 266 20.78 -14.13 -33.12
C GLU A 266 20.08 -13.81 -34.47
N GLY A 267 19.16 -12.84 -34.50
CA GLY A 267 18.16 -12.71 -35.56
C GLY A 267 18.56 -12.01 -36.87
N THR A 268 19.79 -11.51 -37.04
CA THR A 268 20.11 -10.59 -38.16
C THR A 268 21.46 -10.79 -38.90
N LEU A 269 21.54 -11.74 -39.84
CA LEU A 269 22.51 -11.65 -40.95
C LEU A 269 22.02 -12.24 -42.30
N GLN A 270 22.19 -11.41 -43.35
CA GLN A 270 22.13 -11.67 -44.80
C GLN A 270 20.75 -11.92 -45.48
N PRO A 271 20.47 -11.23 -46.61
CA PRO A 271 19.33 -11.49 -47.49
C PRO A 271 19.70 -12.26 -48.79
N GLU A 272 18.66 -12.60 -49.55
CA GLU A 272 18.64 -12.85 -51.00
C GLU A 272 19.16 -14.21 -51.55
N ARG A 273 18.22 -15.08 -51.98
CA ARG A 273 18.00 -15.41 -53.41
C ARG A 273 16.85 -16.40 -53.64
N GLU A 274 16.03 -16.13 -54.66
CA GLU A 274 15.21 -17.16 -55.34
C GLU A 274 16.11 -18.08 -56.19
N PRO A 275 15.67 -19.31 -56.46
CA PRO A 275 15.32 -19.64 -57.84
C PRO A 275 14.04 -20.49 -58.02
N ASP A 276 13.63 -20.64 -59.28
CA ASP A 276 12.36 -21.20 -59.75
C ASP A 276 11.98 -22.65 -59.34
N ALA A 277 10.68 -22.91 -59.45
CA ALA A 277 9.96 -24.15 -59.16
C ALA A 277 10.32 -25.38 -60.02
N VAL A 278 9.86 -26.58 -59.59
CA VAL A 278 8.94 -27.49 -60.33
C VAL A 278 8.79 -28.89 -59.66
N ARG A 279 7.56 -29.47 -59.73
CA ARG A 279 7.13 -30.89 -59.55
C ARG A 279 6.85 -31.51 -58.14
N THR A 280 5.55 -31.69 -57.89
CA THR A 280 4.83 -32.89 -57.34
C THR A 280 5.25 -34.18 -58.09
N PRO A 281 5.17 -35.44 -57.55
CA PRO A 281 4.19 -36.02 -56.59
C PRO A 281 4.84 -36.81 -55.41
N GLU A 282 4.19 -37.65 -54.58
CA GLU A 282 2.84 -38.28 -54.57
C GLU A 282 2.29 -38.55 -53.14
N GLN A 283 1.25 -39.39 -53.00
CA GLN A 283 0.45 -39.66 -51.78
C GLN A 283 1.13 -40.62 -50.76
N VAL A 284 0.61 -40.70 -49.52
CA VAL A 284 -0.07 -41.92 -48.95
C VAL A 284 -0.44 -41.80 -47.45
N VAL A 285 -1.75 -41.85 -47.16
CA VAL A 285 -2.47 -42.48 -46.01
C VAL A 285 -2.25 -42.02 -44.55
N THR A 286 -3.36 -41.63 -43.91
CA THR A 286 -3.62 -41.53 -42.46
C THR A 286 -4.24 -42.84 -41.92
N PRO A 287 -4.25 -43.09 -40.60
CA PRO A 287 -5.52 -43.50 -39.97
C PRO A 287 -5.86 -42.80 -38.64
N GLU A 288 -7.16 -42.67 -38.37
CA GLU A 288 -7.72 -42.26 -37.06
C GLU A 288 -7.48 -43.30 -35.95
N VAL A 289 -7.48 -42.86 -34.69
CA VAL A 289 -7.94 -43.65 -33.53
C VAL A 289 -8.90 -42.79 -32.71
N LYS A 290 -9.93 -43.40 -32.12
CA LYS A 290 -11.04 -42.74 -31.40
C LYS A 290 -11.07 -43.11 -29.92
N THR A 291 -11.65 -42.22 -29.11
CA THR A 291 -12.04 -42.41 -27.70
C THR A 291 -13.02 -43.58 -27.53
N PRO A 292 -13.14 -44.17 -26.31
CA PRO A 292 -14.26 -43.75 -25.46
C PRO A 292 -14.02 -43.78 -23.92
N ASP A 293 -14.78 -42.94 -23.20
CA ASP A 293 -15.05 -43.01 -21.74
C ASP A 293 -16.34 -43.86 -21.46
N PRO A 294 -17.03 -43.84 -20.28
CA PRO A 294 -16.70 -43.40 -18.90
C PRO A 294 -17.14 -44.44 -17.79
N VAL A 295 -17.28 -43.97 -16.51
CA VAL A 295 -18.14 -44.46 -15.36
C VAL A 295 -17.82 -45.82 -14.64
N THR A 296 -18.02 -46.07 -13.32
CA THR A 296 -18.46 -45.31 -12.10
C THR A 296 -17.97 -45.98 -10.77
N THR A 297 -17.95 -45.25 -9.63
CA THR A 297 -18.10 -45.63 -8.16
C THR A 297 -17.54 -46.97 -7.58
N HIS A 298 -17.05 -47.06 -6.33
CA HIS A 298 -17.75 -46.85 -5.02
C HIS A 298 -16.81 -46.69 -3.78
N GLU A 299 -17.41 -46.22 -2.67
CA GLU A 299 -16.95 -46.14 -1.25
C GLU A 299 -17.22 -47.48 -0.47
N PRO A 300 -16.99 -47.68 0.87
CA PRO A 300 -16.47 -46.79 1.96
C PRO A 300 -15.49 -47.42 3.02
N GLU A 301 -15.26 -46.69 4.12
CA GLU A 301 -14.88 -47.13 5.51
C GLU A 301 -13.40 -47.52 5.91
N VAL A 302 -13.13 -47.42 7.22
CA VAL A 302 -11.86 -47.00 7.92
C VAL A 302 -11.97 -47.37 9.44
N PRO A 303 -10.95 -47.48 10.37
CA PRO A 303 -9.45 -47.47 10.40
C PRO A 303 -8.90 -48.82 11.03
N PRO A 304 -7.95 -48.94 12.03
CA PRO A 304 -6.75 -48.17 12.47
C PRO A 304 -5.43 -48.97 12.81
N HIS A 305 -4.28 -48.27 12.84
CA HIS A 305 -3.08 -48.38 13.72
C HIS A 305 -2.21 -49.66 13.95
N VAL A 306 -0.94 -49.39 14.32
CA VAL A 306 0.07 -50.15 15.13
C VAL A 306 1.24 -50.88 14.43
N SER A 307 2.40 -50.19 14.39
CA SER A 307 3.79 -50.59 14.77
C SER A 307 4.43 -51.95 14.40
N GLY A 308 5.70 -51.93 13.97
CA GLY A 308 6.62 -53.09 14.08
C GLY A 308 7.86 -53.15 13.15
N THR A 309 9.04 -52.79 13.66
CA THR A 309 10.38 -53.19 13.12
C THR A 309 10.72 -54.64 13.54
N PRO A 310 11.84 -55.34 13.14
CA PRO A 310 13.12 -54.85 12.51
C PRO A 310 13.78 -55.79 11.44
N LYS A 311 14.99 -55.46 10.91
CA LYS A 311 16.33 -56.03 11.32
C LYS A 311 17.50 -55.86 10.29
N LEU A 312 18.74 -55.79 10.79
CA LEU A 312 20.06 -55.67 10.10
C LEU A 312 20.75 -57.04 9.88
N PRO A 313 21.81 -57.19 9.03
CA PRO A 313 23.24 -56.85 9.36
C PRO A 313 24.01 -56.10 8.21
N VAL A 314 25.15 -55.39 8.32
CA VAL A 314 26.42 -55.46 9.14
C VAL A 314 27.40 -56.53 8.61
N SER A 315 28.72 -56.35 8.36
CA SER A 315 29.80 -55.34 8.65
C SER A 315 30.88 -55.40 7.52
N GLN A 316 32.10 -54.79 7.45
CA GLN A 316 32.95 -53.94 8.33
C GLN A 316 33.95 -53.06 7.49
N VAL A 317 35.20 -52.83 7.98
CA VAL A 317 36.33 -52.03 7.41
C VAL A 317 37.68 -52.82 7.62
N PRO A 318 38.87 -52.40 7.12
CA PRO A 318 39.75 -51.48 7.90
C PRO A 318 40.72 -50.52 7.14
N ASP A 319 40.96 -49.36 7.79
CA ASP A 319 42.21 -48.59 8.03
C ASP A 319 43.24 -48.21 6.93
N GLY A 320 43.52 -46.89 6.85
CA GLY A 320 44.83 -46.34 7.30
C GLY A 320 45.79 -45.68 6.29
N GLU A 321 46.04 -44.36 6.42
CA GLU A 321 47.39 -43.75 6.48
C GLU A 321 47.36 -42.25 6.89
N THR A 322 48.53 -41.59 6.99
CA THR A 322 48.79 -40.32 7.71
C THR A 322 49.38 -39.20 6.85
N GLU A 323 49.17 -37.91 7.22
CA GLU A 323 50.26 -36.91 7.18
C GLU A 323 50.06 -35.72 8.16
N ALA A 324 50.96 -34.73 8.14
CA ALA A 324 51.25 -33.84 9.28
C ALA A 324 51.27 -32.31 8.97
N THR A 325 51.36 -31.52 10.05
CA THR A 325 51.24 -30.05 10.12
C THR A 325 52.37 -29.24 9.47
N ILE A 326 52.03 -28.20 8.70
CA ILE A 326 52.87 -26.98 8.53
C ILE A 326 51.97 -25.73 8.47
N GLU A 327 52.37 -24.65 9.13
CA GLU A 327 51.90 -23.26 8.96
C GLU A 327 53.14 -22.40 8.61
N PRO A 328 53.07 -21.40 7.71
CA PRO A 328 52.84 -20.02 8.18
C PRO A 328 52.16 -19.05 7.16
N SER A 329 51.76 -17.88 7.66
CA SER A 329 51.40 -16.64 6.92
C SER A 329 52.64 -15.71 6.79
N PRO A 330 52.66 -14.55 6.09
CA PRO A 330 51.69 -13.93 5.17
C PRO A 330 52.26 -13.52 3.79
N ALA A 331 51.42 -13.01 2.87
CA ALA A 331 51.86 -12.17 1.74
C ALA A 331 50.77 -11.18 1.26
N THR A 332 51.15 -9.92 1.05
CA THR A 332 50.30 -8.87 0.45
C THR A 332 50.47 -8.80 -1.06
N GLY A 333 49.41 -8.47 -1.80
CA GLY A 333 49.47 -8.25 -3.25
C GLY A 333 48.34 -7.35 -3.76
N SER A 334 48.63 -6.08 -4.03
CA SER A 334 47.68 -5.12 -4.62
C SER A 334 47.62 -5.26 -6.14
N ILE A 335 46.42 -5.25 -6.73
CA ILE A 335 46.23 -5.16 -8.19
C ILE A 335 45.11 -4.15 -8.54
N ASN A 336 45.50 -3.13 -9.29
CA ASN A 336 44.74 -2.23 -10.18
C ASN A 336 43.51 -1.46 -9.67
N ILE A 337 43.68 -0.13 -9.65
CA ILE A 337 42.63 0.89 -9.63
C ILE A 337 42.10 1.10 -11.07
N PRO A 338 40.77 1.09 -11.33
CA PRO A 338 40.18 1.67 -12.53
C PRO A 338 40.14 3.20 -12.43
N THR A 339 40.69 3.92 -13.41
CA THR A 339 40.73 5.39 -13.40
C THR A 339 39.40 6.00 -13.84
N THR A 340 38.84 6.92 -13.05
CA THR A 340 37.62 7.68 -13.38
C THR A 340 37.75 8.41 -14.74
N PRO A 341 36.80 8.26 -15.68
CA PRO A 341 36.83 8.97 -16.94
C PRO A 341 36.44 10.45 -16.75
N SER A 342 37.40 11.35 -16.91
CA SER A 342 37.12 12.79 -17.02
C SER A 342 36.47 13.08 -18.38
N ILE A 343 35.16 13.34 -18.40
CA ILE A 343 34.47 13.76 -19.62
C ILE A 343 35.04 15.12 -20.09
N GLN A 344 35.45 15.20 -21.35
CA GLN A 344 35.76 16.44 -22.05
C GLN A 344 34.56 16.85 -22.92
N ASP A 345 34.33 18.16 -23.05
CA ASP A 345 33.36 18.71 -23.99
C ASP A 345 33.65 18.27 -25.43
N ALA A 346 32.73 17.52 -26.03
CA ALA A 346 32.81 17.05 -27.42
C ALA A 346 31.47 17.25 -28.13
N ALA A 347 31.20 18.48 -28.55
CA ALA A 347 29.96 18.82 -29.24
C ALA A 347 29.83 18.10 -30.61
N SER A 348 28.72 17.40 -30.81
CA SER A 348 28.27 16.93 -32.13
C SER A 348 26.73 16.89 -32.16
N THR A 349 26.12 17.33 -33.27
CA THR A 349 24.69 17.67 -33.32
C THR A 349 23.95 16.82 -34.37
N PRO A 350 22.86 16.15 -33.99
CA PRO A 350 21.74 15.80 -34.88
C PRO A 350 20.59 16.84 -34.77
N ASP A 351 19.74 16.93 -35.79
CA ASP A 351 18.73 17.98 -36.00
C ASP A 351 17.93 18.45 -34.75
N SER A 352 18.29 19.61 -34.21
CA SER A 352 17.47 20.31 -33.21
C SER A 352 16.25 20.98 -33.83
N LYS A 353 15.13 20.23 -33.89
CA LYS A 353 13.79 20.82 -33.94
C LYS A 353 13.25 21.00 -32.53
N TYR A 354 13.72 22.04 -31.85
CA TYR A 354 13.11 22.60 -30.63
C TYR A 354 12.58 21.54 -29.65
N ALA A 355 13.47 20.82 -28.97
CA ALA A 355 13.12 20.24 -27.68
C ALA A 355 12.63 21.39 -26.78
N ALA A 356 11.31 21.49 -26.57
CA ALA A 356 10.73 22.64 -25.90
C ALA A 356 11.21 22.64 -24.44
N LYS A 357 11.74 23.77 -23.97
CA LYS A 357 12.16 23.89 -22.58
C LYS A 357 10.94 23.61 -21.70
N ASN A 358 11.08 22.70 -20.73
CA ASN A 358 10.01 22.14 -19.90
C ASN A 358 9.11 21.07 -20.61
N THR A 359 9.65 20.22 -21.50
CA THR A 359 8.98 18.96 -21.90
C THR A 359 8.97 17.91 -20.80
N LEU A 360 9.93 17.96 -19.87
CA LEU A 360 9.94 17.17 -18.65
C LEU A 360 9.81 18.07 -17.42
N LYS A 361 9.33 17.49 -16.32
CA LYS A 361 9.56 18.00 -14.96
C LYS A 361 10.12 16.89 -14.07
N ILE A 362 11.05 17.22 -13.19
CA ILE A 362 11.32 16.41 -12.00
C ILE A 362 10.44 16.92 -10.87
N GLN A 363 9.74 16.00 -10.20
CA GLN A 363 9.15 16.22 -8.90
C GLN A 363 9.90 15.38 -7.86
N TYR A 364 10.28 16.00 -6.75
CA TYR A 364 11.13 15.42 -5.72
C TYR A 364 10.46 15.50 -4.35
N PHE A 365 10.75 14.52 -3.50
CA PHE A 365 10.43 14.47 -2.08
C PHE A 365 11.45 13.54 -1.44
N CYS A 366 12.15 14.03 -0.41
CA CYS A 366 13.08 13.24 0.38
C CYS A 366 12.30 12.62 1.53
N GLU A 367 12.25 11.29 1.62
CA GLU A 367 11.52 10.59 2.68
C GLU A 367 12.29 10.70 4.01
N ASP A 368 13.63 10.59 3.95
CA ASP A 368 14.49 10.87 5.09
C ASP A 368 14.95 12.35 5.12
N SER A 369 14.32 13.16 5.98
CA SER A 369 14.71 14.56 6.21
C SER A 369 15.92 14.72 7.14
N ASN A 370 16.59 13.64 7.54
CA ASN A 370 17.77 13.67 8.38
C ASN A 370 18.91 14.46 7.70
N ILE A 371 19.44 15.41 8.45
CA ILE A 371 20.50 16.30 7.94
C ILE A 371 21.85 15.58 7.87
N GLU A 372 22.06 14.53 8.65
CA GLU A 372 23.32 13.80 8.74
C GLU A 372 23.07 12.28 8.65
N PRO A 373 22.60 11.74 7.50
CA PRO A 373 22.25 10.32 7.34
C PRO A 373 23.46 9.46 6.94
N GLN A 374 23.30 8.13 6.92
CA GLN A 374 24.27 7.21 6.31
C GLN A 374 24.00 6.95 4.81
N THR A 375 22.83 7.35 4.34
CA THR A 375 22.31 7.18 2.97
C THR A 375 21.67 8.50 2.51
N ILE A 376 22.00 8.98 1.31
CA ILE A 376 21.29 10.10 0.69
C ILE A 376 20.18 9.52 -0.21
N ASP A 377 18.93 9.78 0.15
CA ASP A 377 17.74 9.50 -0.66
C ASP A 377 17.67 10.49 -1.82
N TYR A 378 17.58 9.97 -3.05
CA TYR A 378 17.44 10.78 -4.27
C TYR A 378 16.08 10.60 -4.95
N SER A 379 15.15 9.86 -4.31
CA SER A 379 13.91 9.36 -4.90
C SER A 379 13.02 10.45 -5.52
N PHE A 380 12.58 10.22 -6.76
CA PHE A 380 11.92 11.24 -7.58
C PHE A 380 10.91 10.63 -8.55
N ARG A 381 10.13 11.50 -9.18
CA ARG A 381 9.37 11.15 -10.38
C ARG A 381 9.56 12.17 -11.49
N ILE A 382 9.68 11.68 -12.72
CA ILE A 382 9.62 12.49 -13.94
C ILE A 382 8.16 12.59 -14.38
N LEU A 383 7.72 13.76 -14.85
CA LEU A 383 6.47 13.96 -15.60
C LEU A 383 6.80 14.39 -17.02
N ASN A 384 6.15 13.80 -18.03
CA ASN A 384 6.16 14.34 -19.39
C ASN A 384 5.09 15.44 -19.51
N THR A 385 5.52 16.69 -19.67
CA THR A 385 4.68 17.88 -19.89
C THR A 385 4.62 18.32 -21.36
N GLY A 386 5.20 17.54 -22.28
CA GLY A 386 5.07 17.73 -23.72
C GLY A 386 3.80 17.11 -24.32
N ASP A 387 3.73 17.09 -25.65
CA ASP A 387 2.66 16.50 -26.46
C ASP A 387 3.09 15.19 -27.18
N SER A 388 4.34 14.79 -26.97
CA SER A 388 5.03 13.72 -27.70
C SER A 388 5.68 12.72 -26.73
N VAL A 389 5.76 11.45 -27.12
CA VAL A 389 6.41 10.39 -26.33
C VAL A 389 7.91 10.64 -26.22
N ILE A 390 8.49 10.42 -25.05
CA ILE A 390 9.93 10.54 -24.79
C ILE A 390 10.47 9.16 -24.41
N ASN A 391 11.54 8.68 -25.06
CA ASN A 391 12.24 7.47 -24.63
C ASN A 391 13.13 7.82 -23.44
N LEU A 392 13.15 6.99 -22.41
CA LEU A 392 13.99 7.23 -21.24
C LEU A 392 15.48 6.94 -21.53
N SER A 393 15.79 6.15 -22.56
CA SER A 393 17.16 5.96 -23.07
C SER A 393 17.84 7.26 -23.52
N ASP A 394 17.05 8.26 -23.92
CA ASP A 394 17.54 9.60 -24.25
C ASP A 394 17.69 10.50 -23.00
N VAL A 395 17.16 10.08 -21.84
CA VAL A 395 17.05 10.89 -20.63
C VAL A 395 18.22 10.67 -19.67
N LYS A 396 18.70 11.77 -19.08
CA LYS A 396 19.59 11.75 -17.91
C LYS A 396 19.01 12.61 -16.80
N VAL A 397 19.16 12.19 -15.55
CA VAL A 397 18.75 12.96 -14.36
C VAL A 397 19.94 13.15 -13.43
N ARG A 398 20.09 14.35 -12.85
CA ARG A 398 21.18 14.65 -11.89
C ARG A 398 20.68 15.09 -10.52
N TYR A 399 21.28 14.52 -9.49
CA TYR A 399 21.18 14.94 -8.09
C TYR A 399 22.53 15.49 -7.62
N TYR A 400 22.53 16.71 -7.09
CA TYR A 400 23.70 17.53 -6.79
C TYR A 400 23.92 17.68 -5.28
N PHE A 401 25.12 17.33 -4.82
CA PHE A 401 25.46 17.23 -3.40
C PHE A 401 26.93 17.60 -3.14
N LYS A 402 27.36 17.45 -1.89
CA LYS A 402 28.73 17.68 -1.44
C LYS A 402 29.31 16.47 -0.73
N ASP A 403 30.52 16.04 -1.11
CA ASP A 403 31.25 15.05 -0.32
C ASP A 403 32.79 15.21 -0.39
N ASP A 404 33.33 15.97 0.56
CA ASP A 404 34.77 16.10 0.83
C ASP A 404 35.43 14.82 1.40
N ALA A 405 34.68 13.78 1.80
CA ALA A 405 35.25 12.63 2.51
C ALA A 405 36.18 11.75 1.66
N ASN A 406 36.07 11.82 0.33
CA ASN A 406 36.85 11.04 -0.63
C ASN A 406 36.80 9.51 -0.36
N VAL A 407 35.63 9.02 0.08
CA VAL A 407 35.30 7.60 0.18
C VAL A 407 34.53 7.19 -1.09
N PRO A 408 34.69 5.96 -1.63
CA PRO A 408 33.86 5.49 -2.74
C PRO A 408 32.37 5.52 -2.40
N LEU A 409 31.54 5.83 -3.40
CA LEU A 409 30.09 5.91 -3.28
C LEU A 409 29.43 4.75 -4.02
N ASN A 410 28.51 4.07 -3.33
CA ASN A 410 27.73 2.95 -3.83
C ASN A 410 26.25 3.35 -3.97
N LEU A 411 25.62 2.85 -5.03
CA LEU A 411 24.24 3.17 -5.39
C LEU A 411 23.29 2.01 -5.05
N PHE A 412 22.14 2.32 -4.47
CA PHE A 412 20.98 1.45 -4.45
C PHE A 412 19.86 2.05 -5.32
N VAL A 413 19.30 1.22 -6.19
CA VAL A 413 18.01 1.48 -6.84
C VAL A 413 17.01 0.51 -6.21
N TYR A 414 15.96 1.04 -5.59
CA TYR A 414 14.94 0.24 -4.90
C TYR A 414 13.71 -0.02 -5.77
N PHE A 415 13.41 0.88 -6.70
CA PHE A 415 12.27 0.76 -7.61
C PHE A 415 12.45 1.59 -8.87
N PHE A 416 12.06 1.04 -10.01
CA PHE A 416 11.88 1.77 -11.27
C PHE A 416 10.53 1.38 -11.89
N SER A 417 9.63 2.34 -12.01
CA SER A 417 8.24 2.07 -12.48
C SER A 417 8.11 1.56 -13.92
N HIS A 418 9.16 1.64 -14.74
CA HIS A 418 9.11 1.39 -16.19
C HIS A 418 10.07 0.27 -16.66
N GLY A 419 10.68 -0.47 -15.75
CA GLY A 419 11.64 -1.55 -16.01
C GLY A 419 12.10 -2.23 -14.70
N SER A 420 13.24 -2.91 -14.71
CA SER A 420 13.95 -3.36 -13.51
C SER A 420 14.79 -2.23 -12.92
N GLU A 421 15.00 -2.27 -11.60
CA GLU A 421 16.02 -1.52 -10.87
C GLU A 421 17.43 -1.62 -11.49
N SER A 422 17.75 -2.74 -12.15
CA SER A 422 19.04 -2.96 -12.85
C SER A 422 19.18 -2.18 -14.16
N GLU A 423 18.08 -1.68 -14.72
CA GLU A 423 18.06 -0.84 -15.93
C GLU A 423 18.25 0.65 -15.61
N ILE A 424 18.36 1.01 -14.33
CA ILE A 424 18.84 2.31 -13.88
C ILE A 424 20.32 2.21 -13.53
N GLN A 425 21.16 2.93 -14.26
CA GLN A 425 22.60 3.02 -13.96
C GLN A 425 22.94 4.42 -13.46
N GLY A 426 23.63 4.50 -12.32
CA GLY A 426 24.09 5.76 -11.75
C GLY A 426 25.61 5.85 -11.69
N GLU A 427 26.15 7.00 -12.09
CA GLU A 427 27.58 7.33 -12.01
C GLU A 427 27.80 8.62 -11.22
N PHE A 428 28.88 8.69 -10.44
CA PHE A 428 29.22 9.87 -9.63
C PHE A 428 30.34 10.70 -10.28
N TYR A 429 30.17 12.02 -10.31
CA TYR A 429 31.07 12.95 -11.01
C TYR A 429 31.42 14.19 -10.16
N ASP A 430 32.65 14.69 -10.27
CA ASP A 430 33.12 15.91 -9.59
C ASP A 430 32.75 17.20 -10.37
N LEU A 431 32.22 18.20 -9.67
CA LEU A 431 31.90 19.56 -10.16
C LEU A 431 32.98 20.59 -9.77
N LYS A 432 34.15 20.45 -10.40
CA LYS A 432 35.33 21.29 -10.09
C LYS A 432 35.06 22.77 -10.35
N GLY A 433 35.07 23.57 -9.28
CA GLY A 433 34.93 25.03 -9.31
C GLY A 433 33.52 25.57 -9.08
N ARG A 434 32.51 24.71 -8.91
CA ARG A 434 31.18 25.09 -8.43
C ARG A 434 31.20 25.33 -6.92
N LYS A 435 30.24 26.12 -6.40
CA LYS A 435 30.14 26.48 -4.97
C LYS A 435 29.02 25.75 -4.23
N SER A 436 27.90 25.57 -4.92
CA SER A 436 26.69 25.05 -4.31
C SER A 436 26.62 23.51 -4.29
N ALA A 437 27.46 22.83 -5.07
CA ALA A 437 27.68 21.38 -5.03
C ALA A 437 29.11 21.09 -5.53
N ASP A 438 29.77 20.06 -5.00
CA ASP A 438 31.07 19.59 -5.51
C ASP A 438 30.96 18.24 -6.24
N LYS A 439 29.81 17.55 -6.15
CA LYS A 439 29.53 16.30 -6.85
C LYS A 439 28.10 16.25 -7.41
N TYR A 440 27.89 15.32 -8.35
CA TYR A 440 26.56 14.85 -8.71
C TYR A 440 26.53 13.35 -8.96
N LEU A 441 25.38 12.76 -8.67
CA LEU A 441 24.93 11.48 -9.19
C LEU A 441 24.22 11.76 -10.52
N GLU A 442 24.62 11.09 -11.60
CA GLU A 442 23.91 11.08 -12.88
C GLU A 442 23.29 9.70 -13.12
N LEU A 443 21.96 9.68 -13.25
CA LEU A 443 21.17 8.49 -13.54
C LEU A 443 20.87 8.41 -15.05
N ARG A 444 21.05 7.20 -15.59
CA ARG A 444 20.75 6.77 -16.96
C ARG A 444 19.68 5.68 -16.90
N PHE A 445 18.82 5.64 -17.90
CA PHE A 445 17.79 4.61 -18.05
C PHE A 445 18.13 3.78 -19.29
N MET A 446 18.11 2.45 -19.19
CA MET A 446 18.39 1.57 -20.33
C MET A 446 17.13 1.21 -21.12
N THR A 447 15.95 1.30 -20.50
CA THR A 447 14.65 1.03 -21.12
C THR A 447 13.60 2.09 -20.78
N GLY A 448 12.42 1.93 -21.37
CA GLY A 448 11.20 2.63 -20.98
C GLY A 448 10.92 3.90 -21.78
N LYS A 449 9.66 4.33 -21.71
CA LYS A 449 9.12 5.49 -22.42
C LYS A 449 8.06 6.16 -21.54
N ILE A 450 7.97 7.49 -21.61
CA ILE A 450 7.01 8.28 -20.85
C ILE A 450 6.04 8.97 -21.83
N GLU A 451 4.77 8.57 -21.81
CA GLU A 451 3.72 9.15 -22.65
C GLU A 451 3.35 10.57 -22.16
N PRO A 452 2.77 11.43 -23.01
CA PRO A 452 2.30 12.77 -22.61
C PRO A 452 1.37 12.73 -21.37
N GLY A 453 1.79 13.36 -20.28
CA GLY A 453 1.06 13.40 -19.01
C GLY A 453 1.27 12.19 -18.08
N GLU A 454 2.04 11.18 -18.47
CA GLU A 454 2.42 10.08 -17.58
C GLU A 454 3.59 10.46 -16.65
N PHE A 455 3.72 9.70 -15.56
CA PHE A 455 4.81 9.79 -14.60
C PHE A 455 5.71 8.55 -14.64
N VAL A 456 7.01 8.76 -14.44
CA VAL A 456 8.02 7.71 -14.21
C VAL A 456 8.60 7.91 -12.83
N TYR A 457 8.35 6.99 -11.91
CA TYR A 457 8.95 6.94 -10.57
C TYR A 457 10.28 6.18 -10.60
N VAL A 458 11.25 6.69 -9.84
CA VAL A 458 12.52 6.05 -9.47
C VAL A 458 12.72 6.25 -7.97
N GLN A 459 12.93 5.17 -7.22
CA GLN A 459 13.29 5.22 -5.80
C GLN A 459 14.67 4.61 -5.59
N GLY A 460 15.46 5.22 -4.71
CA GLY A 460 16.84 4.80 -4.48
C GLY A 460 17.60 5.75 -3.57
N ALA A 461 18.72 5.26 -3.05
CA ALA A 461 19.62 6.03 -2.21
C ALA A 461 21.08 5.71 -2.56
N PHE A 462 22.03 6.53 -2.10
CA PHE A 462 23.45 6.20 -2.18
C PHE A 462 24.16 6.33 -0.83
N HIS A 463 25.20 5.52 -0.62
CA HIS A 463 25.99 5.50 0.61
C HIS A 463 27.49 5.51 0.31
N ARG A 464 28.31 5.92 1.28
CA ARG A 464 29.75 5.67 1.24
C ARG A 464 30.05 4.22 1.57
N GLU A 465 31.07 3.65 0.95
CA GLU A 465 31.52 2.26 1.18
C GLU A 465 31.77 1.93 2.67
N ASP A 466 32.24 2.90 3.46
CA ASP A 466 32.48 2.78 4.90
C ASP A 466 31.25 3.05 5.79
N TRP A 467 30.10 3.37 5.19
CA TRP A 467 28.86 3.80 5.83
C TRP A 467 28.99 5.03 6.76
N SER A 468 30.02 5.86 6.57
CA SER A 468 30.16 7.13 7.30
C SER A 468 29.11 8.15 6.89
N ARG A 469 28.69 9.00 7.84
CA ARG A 469 27.53 9.89 7.70
C ARG A 469 27.81 11.10 6.80
N PHE A 470 26.84 11.46 5.96
CA PHE A 470 26.84 12.69 5.15
C PHE A 470 26.45 13.91 5.98
N ASN A 471 26.37 15.08 5.33
CA ASN A 471 25.80 16.31 5.88
C ASN A 471 25.01 17.03 4.76
N GLN A 472 23.71 16.76 4.63
CA GLN A 472 22.86 17.28 3.56
C GLN A 472 22.51 18.79 3.73
N ARG A 473 22.99 19.43 4.79
CA ARG A 473 22.58 20.79 5.23
C ARG A 473 22.80 21.88 4.17
N ASP A 474 23.80 21.70 3.31
CA ASP A 474 24.13 22.60 2.20
C ASP A 474 24.29 21.88 0.85
N ASP A 475 23.66 20.70 0.72
CA ASP A 475 23.44 20.04 -0.58
C ASP A 475 22.49 20.86 -1.47
N TYR A 476 22.74 20.84 -2.77
CA TYR A 476 21.95 21.62 -3.72
C TYR A 476 20.59 20.97 -4.02
N SER A 477 20.55 19.66 -4.24
CA SER A 477 19.31 18.95 -4.57
C SER A 477 18.48 18.54 -3.35
N PHE A 478 19.02 18.56 -2.13
CA PHE A 478 18.30 18.14 -0.93
C PHE A 478 17.11 19.05 -0.58
N ASN A 479 16.04 18.46 -0.03
CA ASN A 479 14.79 19.17 0.29
C ASN A 479 14.10 18.65 1.56
N ALA A 480 14.60 19.03 2.73
CA ALA A 480 13.97 18.73 4.03
C ALA A 480 12.57 19.34 4.27
N ASN A 481 12.01 20.12 3.34
CA ASN A 481 10.78 20.90 3.55
C ASN A 481 9.57 20.42 2.73
N ALA A 482 9.76 19.45 1.82
CA ALA A 482 8.64 18.79 1.14
C ALA A 482 8.00 17.75 2.07
N ASN A 483 6.69 17.51 1.89
CA ASN A 483 5.92 16.47 2.56
C ASN A 483 5.16 15.57 1.57
N SER A 484 5.46 15.75 0.28
CA SER A 484 4.89 15.10 -0.90
C SER A 484 5.67 15.59 -2.12
N TYR A 485 5.55 14.90 -3.27
CA TYR A 485 6.24 15.28 -4.51
C TYR A 485 5.91 16.72 -4.96
N VAL A 486 6.92 17.58 -4.97
CA VAL A 486 6.84 18.97 -5.47
C VAL A 486 7.70 19.16 -6.71
N ASP A 487 7.28 20.05 -7.64
CA ASP A 487 8.12 20.52 -8.75
C ASP A 487 9.47 21.02 -8.21
N TRP A 488 10.57 20.37 -8.60
CA TRP A 488 11.87 20.62 -7.99
C TRP A 488 12.94 20.96 -9.02
N GLU A 489 13.24 22.25 -9.14
CA GLU A 489 14.22 22.77 -10.11
C GLU A 489 15.69 22.59 -9.68
N ARG A 490 15.95 22.15 -8.44
CA ARG A 490 17.33 21.88 -7.95
C ARG A 490 17.82 20.47 -8.27
N MET A 491 17.01 19.66 -8.96
CA MET A 491 17.45 18.51 -9.76
C MET A 491 17.22 18.84 -11.23
N THR A 492 18.08 18.32 -12.11
CA THR A 492 18.02 18.63 -13.55
C THR A 492 17.73 17.38 -14.38
N ALA A 493 16.95 17.55 -15.46
CA ALA A 493 16.76 16.51 -16.47
C ALA A 493 17.24 16.98 -17.85
N TYR A 494 17.83 16.06 -18.60
CA TYR A 494 18.35 16.27 -19.94
C TYR A 494 17.69 15.28 -20.91
N ILE A 495 17.52 15.66 -22.18
CA ILE A 495 17.18 14.77 -23.29
C ILE A 495 18.28 14.91 -24.33
N SER A 496 18.93 13.79 -24.70
CA SER A 496 20.07 13.76 -25.64
C SER A 496 21.14 14.81 -25.29
N ASP A 497 21.51 14.87 -24.01
CA ASP A 497 22.43 15.84 -23.38
C ASP A 497 22.01 17.32 -23.41
N VAL A 498 20.80 17.65 -23.88
CA VAL A 498 20.22 19.00 -23.78
C VAL A 498 19.40 19.16 -22.50
N LEU A 499 19.73 20.15 -21.67
CA LEU A 499 18.99 20.47 -20.43
C LEU A 499 17.53 20.89 -20.74
N VAL A 500 16.55 20.12 -20.25
CA VAL A 500 15.11 20.39 -20.45
C VAL A 500 14.37 20.78 -19.17
N TRP A 501 14.87 20.41 -17.99
CA TRP A 501 14.31 20.76 -16.68
C TRP A 501 15.39 21.15 -15.67
N GLY A 502 15.07 22.07 -14.77
CA GLY A 502 15.89 22.45 -13.63
C GLY A 502 16.96 23.51 -13.90
N ILE A 503 17.77 23.74 -12.88
CA ILE A 503 18.85 24.74 -12.83
C ILE A 503 20.11 24.03 -12.33
N GLU A 504 21.22 24.13 -13.07
CA GLU A 504 22.51 23.60 -12.63
C GLU A 504 23.11 24.50 -11.52
N PRO A 505 23.88 23.94 -10.56
CA PRO A 505 24.56 24.73 -9.52
C PRO A 505 25.62 25.70 -10.08
N ASP A 506 25.90 26.78 -9.34
CA ASP A 506 26.76 27.91 -9.73
C ASP A 506 28.27 27.67 -9.53
#